data_AF-A0A966XXT4-F1
#
_entry.id   AF-A0A966XXT4-F1
#
_cell.length_a   1.000
_cell.length_b   1.000
_cell.length_c   1.000
_cell.angle_alpha   90.00
_cell.angle_beta   90.00
_cell.angle_gamma   90.00
#
_symmetry.space_group_name_H-M   'P 1'
#
loop_
_entity.id
_entity.type
_entity.pdbx_description
1 polymer ?
#
loop_
_entity_poly.entity_id
_entity_poly.type
_entity_poly.pdbx_seq_one_letter_code
_entity_poly.pdbx_strand_id
1 'polypeptide(L)'
;MLTSALSGETRIVPVLGYPIEHVRAPRVYNPAFNDAGLNWCQVPMGVHPDDLASTLAQLAKVSNLQGLNITMPHKASAYALCSVAGPEARRTRLVNTLRLQADGTWAGESFDGIGFVRAAL
;
A
#
# COMPACT_ATOMS: atom_id res chain seq x y z
N MET A 1 2.21 21.22 -2.86
CA MET A 1 1.73 21.25 -4.26
C MET A 1 1.47 19.82 -4.65
N LEU A 2 0.33 19.51 -5.28
CA LEU A 2 0.11 18.20 -5.87
C LEU A 2 1.26 17.92 -6.86
N THR A 3 1.67 16.65 -6.90
CA THR A 3 2.52 16.02 -7.90
C THR A 3 2.25 16.55 -9.30
N SER A 4 3.24 16.50 -10.17
CA SER A 4 3.10 16.49 -11.64
C SER A 4 1.66 16.25 -12.11
N ALA A 5 1.16 17.13 -12.99
CA ALA A 5 -0.23 17.08 -13.46
C ALA A 5 -0.61 15.64 -13.88
N LEU A 6 -1.66 15.10 -13.26
CA LEU A 6 -2.13 13.74 -13.52
C LEU A 6 -2.44 13.57 -15.02
N SER A 7 -2.08 12.41 -15.59
CA SER A 7 -2.35 12.05 -16.98
C SER A 7 -2.94 10.65 -17.07
N GLY A 8 -3.34 10.24 -18.29
CA GLY A 8 -3.79 8.86 -18.54
C GLY A 8 -2.72 7.79 -18.32
N GLU A 9 -1.45 8.18 -18.19
CA GLU A 9 -0.32 7.28 -17.94
C GLU A 9 0.04 7.14 -16.46
N THR A 10 -0.62 7.91 -15.57
CA THR A 10 -0.29 7.91 -14.15
C THR A 10 -0.57 6.55 -13.52
N ARG A 11 0.41 6.04 -12.75
CA ARG A 11 0.26 4.84 -11.91
C ARG A 11 -0.25 5.23 -10.52
N ILE A 12 -1.17 4.46 -9.98
CA ILE A 12 -1.73 4.71 -8.64
C ILE A 12 -1.13 3.78 -7.61
N VAL A 13 -0.87 4.31 -6.42
CA VAL A 13 -0.41 3.54 -5.25
C VAL A 13 -1.36 3.85 -4.08
N PRO A 14 -2.41 3.05 -3.87
CA PRO A 14 -3.29 3.28 -2.73
C PRO A 14 -2.56 3.09 -1.40
N VAL A 15 -3.00 3.83 -0.38
CA VAL A 15 -2.76 3.49 1.02
C VAL A 15 -4.10 3.34 1.72
N LEU A 16 -4.39 2.11 2.17
CA LEU A 16 -5.67 1.77 2.79
C LEU A 16 -5.56 1.83 4.32
N GLY A 17 -6.55 2.44 4.96
CA GLY A 17 -6.63 2.60 6.41
C GLY A 17 -7.99 3.12 6.85
N TYR A 18 -8.24 3.15 8.17
CA TYR A 18 -9.49 3.69 8.73
C TYR A 18 -9.33 4.08 10.21
N PRO A 19 -9.55 5.34 10.61
CA PRO A 19 -9.69 6.53 9.75
C PRO A 19 -8.42 6.80 8.93
N ILE A 20 -8.58 7.40 7.74
CA ILE A 20 -7.48 7.57 6.77
C ILE A 20 -6.81 8.95 6.85
N GLU A 21 -7.48 9.93 7.44
CA GLU A 21 -7.16 11.35 7.44
C GLU A 21 -5.79 11.64 8.09
N HIS A 22 -5.33 10.75 8.97
CA HIS A 22 -4.05 10.87 9.66
C HIS A 22 -2.86 10.29 8.89
N VAL A 23 -3.09 9.64 7.74
CA VAL A 23 -2.02 9.01 6.97
C VAL A 23 -1.10 10.08 6.36
N ARG A 24 0.17 10.03 6.77
CA ARG A 24 1.20 10.98 6.32
C ARG A 24 1.99 10.51 5.10
N ALA A 25 1.92 9.22 4.77
CA ALA A 25 2.71 8.60 3.69
C ALA A 25 2.61 9.40 2.36
N PRO A 26 1.44 9.88 1.91
CA PRO A 26 1.36 10.63 0.66
C PRO A 26 2.21 11.90 0.66
N ARG A 27 2.42 12.55 1.82
CA ARG A 27 3.29 13.74 1.90
C ARG A 27 4.77 13.44 1.71
N VAL A 28 5.17 12.16 1.84
CA VAL A 28 6.55 11.69 1.68
C VAL A 28 6.74 11.05 0.30
N TYR A 29 5.85 10.13 -0.09
CA TYR A 29 6.00 9.38 -1.33
C TYR A 29 5.77 10.22 -2.57
N ASN A 30 4.78 11.12 -2.56
CA ASN A 30 4.44 11.91 -3.74
C ASN A 30 5.57 12.86 -4.18
N PRO A 31 6.22 13.62 -3.27
CA PRO A 31 7.45 14.34 -3.62
C PRO A 31 8.56 13.41 -4.12
N ALA A 32 8.79 12.27 -3.45
CA ALA A 32 9.83 11.33 -3.86
C ALA A 32 9.59 10.74 -5.27
N PHE A 33 8.33 10.47 -5.65
CA PHE A 33 7.98 10.06 -7.00
C PHE A 33 8.29 11.16 -8.02
N ASN A 34 7.94 12.41 -7.70
CA ASN A 34 8.22 13.55 -8.57
C ASN A 34 9.73 13.75 -8.77
N ASP A 35 10.52 13.70 -7.69
CA ASP A 35 11.97 13.86 -7.74
C ASP A 35 12.64 12.72 -8.52
N ALA A 36 12.05 11.53 -8.50
CA ALA A 36 12.50 10.37 -9.29
C ALA A 36 11.98 10.37 -10.75
N GLY A 37 11.22 11.39 -11.18
CA GLY A 37 10.63 11.42 -12.52
C GLY A 37 9.57 10.35 -12.76
N LEU A 38 8.99 9.79 -11.70
CA LEU A 38 7.96 8.77 -11.78
C LEU A 38 6.57 9.41 -11.88
N ASN A 39 5.81 9.07 -12.94
CA ASN A 39 4.40 9.47 -13.09
C ASN A 39 3.49 8.62 -12.18
N TRP A 40 3.70 8.73 -10.87
CA TRP A 40 3.05 7.92 -9.84
C TRP A 40 2.36 8.82 -8.81
N CYS A 41 1.21 8.38 -8.30
CA CYS A 41 0.45 9.10 -7.28
C CYS A 41 0.04 8.14 -6.15
N GLN A 42 0.53 8.41 -4.94
CA GLN A 42 0.04 7.75 -3.74
C GLN A 42 -1.25 8.40 -3.26
N VAL A 43 -2.31 7.59 -3.14
CA VAL A 43 -3.67 8.06 -2.83
C VAL A 43 -4.14 7.44 -1.51
N PRO A 44 -4.47 8.25 -0.49
CA PRO A 44 -5.11 7.74 0.72
C PRO A 44 -6.56 7.33 0.45
N MET A 45 -6.93 6.11 0.83
CA MET A 45 -8.29 5.58 0.67
C MET A 45 -8.82 5.02 1.99
N GLY A 46 -9.90 5.62 2.51
CA GLY A 46 -10.60 5.14 3.69
C GLY A 46 -11.42 3.90 3.37
N VAL A 47 -11.14 2.79 4.07
CA VAL A 47 -11.85 1.51 3.85
C VAL A 47 -12.28 0.98 5.20
N HIS A 48 -13.58 0.80 5.43
CA HIS A 48 -14.07 0.21 6.67
C HIS A 48 -13.49 -1.21 6.84
N PRO A 49 -13.18 -1.69 8.07
CA PRO A 49 -12.59 -3.03 8.28
C PRO A 49 -13.33 -4.17 7.60
N ASP A 50 -14.67 -4.09 7.56
CA ASP A 50 -15.53 -5.11 6.96
C ASP A 50 -15.44 -5.15 5.41
N ASP A 51 -14.99 -4.05 4.79
CA ASP A 51 -14.91 -3.90 3.35
C ASP A 51 -13.52 -4.17 2.77
N LEU A 52 -12.53 -4.51 3.61
CA LEU A 52 -11.15 -4.67 3.15
C LEU A 52 -11.03 -5.76 2.06
N ALA A 53 -11.63 -6.92 2.29
CA ALA A 53 -11.52 -8.05 1.36
C ALA A 53 -12.16 -7.76 0.00
N SER A 54 -13.37 -7.19 0.00
CA SER A 54 -14.07 -6.81 -1.23
C SER A 54 -13.30 -5.70 -1.97
N THR A 55 -12.74 -4.73 -1.24
CA THR A 55 -11.91 -3.66 -1.81
C THR A 55 -10.66 -4.21 -2.46
N LEU A 56 -9.90 -5.10 -1.80
CA LEU A 56 -8.71 -5.72 -2.37
C LEU A 56 -9.03 -6.53 -3.65
N ALA A 57 -10.17 -7.21 -3.69
CA ALA A 57 -10.62 -7.94 -4.87
C ALA A 57 -10.95 -7.02 -6.07
N GLN A 58 -11.47 -5.80 -5.81
CA GLN A 58 -11.71 -4.83 -6.89
C GLN A 58 -10.42 -4.14 -7.32
N LEU A 59 -9.54 -3.77 -6.38
CA LEU A 59 -8.25 -3.14 -6.69
C LEU A 59 -7.34 -4.04 -7.53
N ALA A 60 -7.43 -5.37 -7.37
CA ALA A 60 -6.71 -6.34 -8.19
C ALA A 60 -7.07 -6.28 -9.69
N LYS A 61 -8.20 -5.64 -10.05
CA LYS A 61 -8.66 -5.49 -11.44
C LYS A 61 -8.24 -4.17 -12.08
N VAL A 62 -7.61 -3.27 -11.32
CA VAL A 62 -7.23 -1.94 -11.79
C VAL A 62 -5.89 -2.01 -12.52
N SER A 63 -5.89 -1.73 -13.82
CA SER A 63 -4.76 -2.00 -14.72
C SER A 63 -3.51 -1.14 -14.48
N ASN A 64 -3.65 0.06 -13.90
CA ASN A 64 -2.54 0.97 -13.59
C ASN A 64 -2.10 0.92 -12.12
N LEU A 65 -2.48 -0.13 -11.38
CA LEU A 65 -2.09 -0.41 -9.99
C LEU A 65 -1.25 -1.69 -9.94
N GLN A 66 -0.09 -1.65 -9.25
CA GLN A 66 0.75 -2.85 -9.05
C GLN A 66 0.89 -3.27 -7.58
N GLY A 67 0.42 -2.44 -6.67
CA GLY A 67 0.56 -2.65 -5.23
C GLY A 67 -0.06 -1.52 -4.46
N LEU A 68 -0.08 -1.69 -3.14
CA LEU A 68 -0.66 -0.73 -2.22
C LEU A 68 -0.03 -0.87 -0.84
N ASN A 69 -0.14 0.19 -0.05
CA ASN A 69 0.21 0.19 1.35
C ASN A 69 -1.02 -0.06 2.22
N ILE A 70 -0.80 -0.72 3.35
CA ILE A 70 -1.81 -1.02 4.36
C ILE A 70 -1.38 -0.38 5.67
N THR A 71 -2.28 0.33 6.32
CA THR A 71 -2.09 0.85 7.67
C THR A 71 -3.20 0.41 8.61
N MET A 72 -3.16 0.90 9.86
CA MET A 72 -4.16 0.60 10.89
C MET A 72 -5.60 0.82 10.36
N PRO A 73 -6.54 -0.07 10.70
CA PRO A 73 -6.41 -1.29 11.51
C PRO A 73 -6.15 -2.55 10.67
N HIS A 74 -5.87 -2.40 9.37
CA HIS A 74 -6.00 -3.46 8.38
C HIS A 74 -4.81 -4.43 8.30
N LYS A 75 -3.70 -4.17 8.99
CA LYS A 75 -2.45 -4.93 8.79
C LYS A 75 -2.58 -6.43 9.07
N ALA A 76 -3.33 -6.80 10.11
CA ALA A 76 -3.57 -8.20 10.45
C ALA A 76 -4.52 -8.87 9.44
N SER A 77 -5.60 -8.20 9.06
CA SER A 77 -6.54 -8.69 8.05
C SER A 77 -5.87 -8.82 6.68
N ALA A 78 -4.99 -7.89 6.29
CA ALA A 78 -4.22 -7.95 5.06
C ALA A 78 -3.26 -9.15 5.04
N TYR A 79 -2.67 -9.52 6.19
CA TYR A 79 -1.88 -10.75 6.29
C TYR A 79 -2.74 -11.99 6.03
N ALA A 80 -3.95 -12.06 6.58
CA ALA A 80 -4.86 -13.18 6.36
C ALA A 80 -5.39 -13.27 4.91
N LEU A 81 -5.44 -12.14 4.19
CA LEU A 81 -5.97 -12.04 2.83
C LEU A 81 -4.91 -12.20 1.73
N CYS A 82 -3.61 -12.15 2.08
CA CYS A 82 -2.53 -12.34 1.10
C CYS A 82 -2.31 -13.83 0.80
N SER A 83 -2.00 -14.17 -0.45
CA SER A 83 -1.73 -15.55 -0.89
C SER A 83 -0.36 -16.04 -0.39
N VAL A 84 0.61 -15.13 -0.34
CA VAL A 84 1.97 -15.40 0.14
C VAL A 84 2.43 -14.22 0.99
N ALA A 85 2.98 -14.51 2.17
CA ALA A 85 3.60 -13.53 3.05
C ALA A 85 5.11 -13.69 3.08
N GLY A 86 5.87 -12.59 3.13
CA GLY A 86 7.31 -12.61 3.33
C GLY A 86 7.73 -13.02 4.75
N PRO A 87 9.04 -13.19 5.01
CA PRO A 87 9.55 -13.67 6.30
C PRO A 87 9.10 -12.82 7.50
N GLU A 88 9.20 -11.49 7.40
CA GLU A 88 8.82 -10.57 8.48
C GLU A 88 7.30 -10.54 8.69
N ALA A 89 6.53 -10.56 7.60
CA ALA A 89 5.08 -10.64 7.67
C ALA A 89 4.62 -11.94 8.35
N ARG A 90 5.25 -13.10 8.06
CA ARG A 90 4.97 -14.37 8.75
C ARG A 90 5.30 -14.33 10.24
N ARG A 91 6.41 -13.70 10.62
CA ARG A 91 6.83 -13.55 12.02
C ARG A 91 5.86 -12.67 12.82
N THR A 92 5.47 -11.54 12.25
CA THR A 92 4.64 -10.53 12.92
C THR A 92 3.14 -10.77 12.77
N ARG A 93 2.73 -11.57 11.77
CA ARG A 93 1.33 -11.70 11.31
C ARG A 93 0.70 -10.37 10.90
N LEU A 94 1.53 -9.47 10.38
CA LEU A 94 1.13 -8.14 9.94
C LEU A 94 1.69 -7.90 8.53
N VAL A 95 0.88 -7.30 7.66
CA VAL A 95 1.30 -6.85 6.33
C VAL A 95 1.02 -5.36 6.21
N ASN A 96 2.05 -4.59 5.83
CA ASN A 96 1.93 -3.15 5.57
C ASN A 96 2.09 -2.79 4.09
N THR A 97 2.46 -3.77 3.24
CA THR A 97 2.61 -3.60 1.80
C THR A 97 2.09 -4.84 1.08
N LEU A 98 1.19 -4.66 0.12
CA LEU A 98 0.72 -5.71 -0.78
C LEU A 98 1.20 -5.42 -2.20
N ARG A 99 1.70 -6.45 -2.89
CA ARG A 99 2.05 -6.43 -4.31
C ARG A 99 1.11 -7.34 -5.06
N LEU A 100 0.52 -6.83 -6.15
CA LEU A 100 -0.34 -7.61 -7.03
C LEU A 100 0.52 -8.57 -7.85
N GLN A 101 0.13 -9.84 -7.89
CA GLN A 101 0.78 -10.87 -8.69
C GLN A 101 0.10 -11.00 -10.06
N ALA A 102 0.78 -11.63 -11.02
CA ALA A 102 0.27 -11.81 -12.38
C ALA A 102 -1.02 -12.64 -12.45
N ASP A 103 -1.27 -13.50 -11.44
CA ASP A 103 -2.48 -14.30 -11.30
C ASP A 103 -3.63 -13.56 -10.59
N GLY A 104 -3.44 -12.28 -10.24
CA GLY A 104 -4.42 -11.46 -9.55
C GLY A 104 -4.45 -11.64 -8.03
N THR A 105 -3.56 -12.47 -7.46
CA THR A 105 -3.43 -12.63 -6.01
C THR A 105 -2.47 -11.61 -5.39
N TRP A 106 -2.46 -11.50 -4.06
CA TRP A 106 -1.67 -10.50 -3.34
C TRP A 106 -0.51 -11.15 -2.57
N ALA A 107 0.72 -10.69 -2.84
CA ALA A 107 1.88 -11.01 -2.01
C ALA A 107 2.09 -9.92 -0.94
N GLY A 108 2.20 -10.30 0.33
CA GLY A 108 2.30 -9.40 1.46
C GLY A 108 3.68 -9.34 2.10
N GLU A 109 4.11 -8.12 2.44
CA GLU A 109 5.36 -7.86 3.16
C GLU A 109 5.13 -6.93 4.36
N SER A 110 6.06 -7.00 5.31
CA SER A 110 6.11 -6.11 6.47
C SER A 110 7.46 -5.44 6.55
N PHE A 111 7.47 -4.11 6.45
CA PHE A 111 8.69 -3.30 6.48
C PHE A 111 8.82 -2.42 7.73
N ASP A 112 7.83 -2.43 8.63
CA ASP A 112 7.86 -1.55 9.82
C ASP A 112 9.07 -1.84 10.71
N GLY A 113 9.39 -3.12 10.95
CA GLY A 113 10.51 -3.53 11.81
C GLY A 113 11.86 -3.10 11.26
N ILE A 114 12.15 -3.41 9.99
CA ILE A 114 13.40 -2.98 9.35
C ILE A 114 13.47 -1.46 9.20
N GLY A 115 12.33 -0.80 8.95
CA GLY A 115 12.24 0.66 8.91
C GLY A 115 12.62 1.30 10.25
N PHE A 116 12.13 0.74 11.35
CA PHE A 116 12.49 1.17 12.70
C PHE A 116 14.00 1.03 12.96
N VAL A 117 14.57 -0.16 12.67
CA VAL A 117 16.00 -0.42 12.88
C VAL A 117 16.86 0.56 12.07
N ARG A 118 16.51 0.81 10.80
CA ARG A 118 17.27 1.73 9.94
C ARG A 118 17.19 3.18 10.37
N ALA A 119 16.09 3.60 10.99
CA ALA A 119 15.94 4.97 11.50
C ALA A 119 16.70 5.19 12.83
N ALA A 120 17.08 4.10 13.51
CA ALA A 120 17.84 4.15 14.76
C ALA A 120 19.37 4.07 14.56
N LEU A 121 19.82 3.88 13.32
CA LEU A 121 21.23 3.89 12.91
C LEU A 121 21.57 5.21 12.23
#